data_AF-A0A2N3QVP7-F1
#
_entry.id   AF-A0A2N3QVP7-F1
#
_cell.length_a   1.000
_cell.length_b   1.000
_cell.length_c   1.000
_cell.angle_alpha   90.00
_cell.angle_beta   90.00
_cell.angle_gamma   90.00
#
_symmetry.space_group_name_H-M   'P 1'
#
loop_
_entity.id
_entity.type
_entity.pdbx_description
1 polymer ?
#
loop_
_entity_poly.entity_id
_entity_poly.type
_entity_poly.pdbx_seq_one_letter_code
_entity_poly.pdbx_strand_id
1 'polypeptide(L)'
;MTESHNDVLALRDFAAGMTLSQVRDEHGYRSTTSALAAIQRALKADFDGRDPDTSRKLEIQRLDDLYRLVRPMADEGDLNAVRQLVDIGERRLRLIDAPRKRGKGLVAAYERTVRQLRKDGLVEDTDDAAVQSGRMIAAQIDYAVVNGTGQEVTKALYLMPHLMNVLGELGATPEARRRIKEAAGETKEQPTDPLEAFKLKRFSTEATA
;
A
#
# COMPACT_ATOMS: atom_id res chain seq x y z
N MET A 1 6.01 19.25 -32.07
CA MET A 1 5.10 18.53 -31.16
C MET A 1 5.80 18.42 -29.82
N THR A 2 5.14 18.78 -28.72
CA THR A 2 5.74 18.70 -27.38
C THR A 2 6.00 17.24 -27.01
N GLU A 3 7.07 16.95 -26.28
CA GLU A 3 7.48 15.58 -25.90
C GLU A 3 6.33 14.76 -25.28
N SER A 4 5.40 15.42 -24.59
CA SER A 4 4.20 14.81 -24.01
C SER A 4 3.20 14.23 -25.05
N HIS A 5 3.14 14.78 -26.26
CA HIS A 5 2.23 14.26 -27.31
C HIS A 5 2.79 12.98 -27.93
N ASN A 6 4.09 12.92 -28.17
CA ASN A 6 4.75 11.73 -28.70
C ASN A 6 4.67 10.55 -27.71
N ASP A 7 4.83 10.81 -26.41
CA ASP A 7 4.71 9.76 -25.39
C ASP A 7 3.31 9.12 -25.38
N VAL A 8 2.24 9.90 -25.60
CA VAL A 8 0.85 9.37 -25.70
C VAL A 8 0.65 8.52 -26.96
N LEU A 9 1.18 8.96 -28.10
CA LEU A 9 1.12 8.19 -29.35
C LEU A 9 1.93 6.90 -29.25
N ALA A 10 3.11 6.96 -28.63
CA ALA A 10 3.95 5.79 -28.37
C ALA A 10 3.22 4.75 -27.50
N LEU A 11 2.49 5.19 -26.45
CA LEU A 11 1.65 4.30 -25.65
C LEU A 11 0.51 3.69 -26.48
N ARG A 12 -0.19 4.49 -27.30
CA ARG A 12 -1.28 4.02 -28.16
C ARG A 12 -0.81 2.94 -29.13
N ASP A 13 0.29 3.18 -29.82
CA ASP A 13 0.78 2.27 -30.87
C ASP A 13 1.41 1.01 -30.26
N PHE A 14 2.05 1.12 -29.10
CA PHE A 14 2.46 -0.04 -28.31
C PHE A 14 1.26 -0.89 -27.86
N ALA A 15 0.19 -0.26 -27.36
CA ALA A 15 -1.05 -0.94 -26.99
C ALA A 15 -1.77 -1.59 -28.18
N ALA A 16 -1.59 -1.05 -29.39
CA ALA A 16 -2.06 -1.64 -30.64
C ALA A 16 -1.20 -2.83 -31.13
N GLY A 17 -0.13 -3.18 -30.42
CA GLY A 17 0.70 -4.37 -30.67
C GLY A 17 2.05 -4.10 -31.33
N MET A 18 2.48 -2.84 -31.48
CA MET A 18 3.83 -2.55 -31.95
C MET A 18 4.90 -2.95 -30.92
N THR A 19 6.03 -3.46 -31.40
CA THR A 19 7.20 -3.76 -30.57
C THR A 19 7.94 -2.48 -30.16
N LEU A 20 8.74 -2.54 -29.08
CA LEU A 20 9.52 -1.39 -28.61
C LEU A 20 10.49 -0.85 -29.67
N SER A 21 11.03 -1.71 -30.54
CA SER A 21 11.91 -1.28 -31.65
C SER A 21 11.13 -0.50 -32.71
N GLN A 22 9.92 -0.94 -33.05
CA GLN A 22 9.05 -0.23 -33.99
C GLN A 22 8.61 1.12 -33.43
N VAL A 23 8.19 1.16 -32.17
CA VAL A 23 7.81 2.42 -31.49
C VAL A 23 9.01 3.37 -31.41
N ARG A 24 10.22 2.84 -31.15
CA ARG A 24 11.45 3.64 -31.16
C ARG A 24 11.65 4.32 -32.51
N ASP A 25 11.58 3.54 -33.58
CA ASP A 25 11.88 4.02 -34.94
C ASP A 25 10.81 4.98 -35.44
N GLU A 26 9.53 4.67 -35.20
CA GLU A 26 8.38 5.48 -35.63
C GLU A 26 8.34 6.85 -34.94
N HIS A 27 8.64 6.90 -33.64
CA HIS A 27 8.52 8.12 -32.83
C HIS A 27 9.88 8.82 -32.58
N GLY A 28 10.96 8.32 -33.19
CA GLY A 28 12.28 8.95 -33.16
C GLY A 28 13.00 8.89 -31.81
N TYR A 29 12.75 7.86 -31.00
CA TYR A 29 13.44 7.67 -29.72
C TYR A 29 14.88 7.18 -29.91
N ARG A 30 15.80 7.60 -29.03
CA ARG A 30 17.24 7.26 -29.15
C ARG A 30 17.53 5.78 -28.97
N SER A 31 16.71 5.09 -28.18
CA SER A 31 16.85 3.68 -27.87
C SER A 31 15.52 3.07 -27.44
N THR A 32 15.44 1.73 -27.45
CA THR A 32 14.28 0.99 -26.93
C THR A 32 14.02 1.30 -25.46
N THR A 33 15.07 1.57 -24.67
CA THR A 33 14.95 2.01 -23.27
C THR A 33 14.26 3.37 -23.16
N SER A 34 14.62 4.33 -24.02
CA SER A 34 13.97 5.65 -24.01
C SER A 34 12.51 5.59 -24.49
N ALA A 35 12.19 4.71 -25.45
CA ALA A 35 10.81 4.46 -25.86
C ALA A 35 9.99 3.81 -24.73
N LEU A 36 10.57 2.85 -24.00
CA LEU A 36 9.93 2.26 -22.82
C LEU A 36 9.67 3.30 -21.74
N ALA A 37 10.64 4.16 -21.45
CA ALA A 37 10.48 5.23 -20.47
C ALA A 37 9.38 6.23 -20.86
N ALA A 38 9.28 6.58 -22.14
CA ALA A 38 8.19 7.40 -22.67
C ALA A 38 6.82 6.75 -22.49
N ILE A 39 6.67 5.48 -22.86
CA ILE A 39 5.45 4.69 -22.65
C ILE A 39 5.08 4.66 -21.16
N GLN A 40 6.04 4.43 -20.27
CA GLN A 40 5.82 4.41 -18.82
C GLN A 40 5.36 5.77 -18.28
N ARG A 41 5.91 6.89 -18.78
CA ARG A 41 5.47 8.24 -18.42
C ARG A 41 4.05 8.51 -18.89
N ALA A 42 3.72 8.19 -20.14
CA ALA A 42 2.37 8.33 -20.66
C ALA A 42 1.36 7.47 -19.90
N LEU A 43 1.72 6.21 -19.61
CA LEU A 43 0.91 5.29 -18.83
C LEU A 43 0.66 5.87 -17.43
N LYS A 44 1.73 6.33 -16.77
CA LYS A 44 1.62 6.96 -15.46
C LYS A 44 0.74 8.21 -15.50
N ALA A 45 0.87 9.07 -16.51
CA ALA A 45 0.03 10.26 -16.66
C ALA A 45 -1.45 9.90 -16.89
N ASP A 46 -1.73 8.86 -17.67
CA ASP A 46 -3.09 8.35 -17.90
C ASP A 46 -3.71 7.76 -16.61
N PHE A 47 -2.89 7.20 -15.71
CA PHE A 47 -3.33 6.71 -14.40
C PHE A 47 -3.39 7.78 -13.31
N ASP A 48 -2.45 8.73 -13.26
CA ASP A 48 -2.35 9.75 -12.21
C ASP A 48 -3.55 10.72 -12.23
N GLY A 49 -4.19 10.91 -13.39
CA GLY A 49 -5.41 11.72 -13.54
C GLY A 49 -6.72 10.99 -13.19
N ARG A 50 -6.67 9.68 -12.95
CA ARG A 50 -7.86 8.86 -12.71
C ARG A 50 -8.16 8.75 -11.22
N ASP A 51 -9.12 9.56 -10.75
CA ASP A 51 -9.73 9.37 -9.44
C ASP A 51 -10.34 7.94 -9.34
N PRO A 52 -10.01 7.15 -8.29
CA PRO A 52 -10.53 5.79 -8.14
C PRO A 52 -12.05 5.71 -8.12
N ASP A 53 -12.72 6.71 -7.54
CA ASP A 53 -14.18 6.74 -7.47
C ASP A 53 -14.78 7.03 -8.86
N THR A 54 -14.16 7.91 -9.63
CA THR A 54 -14.52 8.22 -11.02
C THR A 54 -14.30 7.02 -11.95
N SER A 55 -13.15 6.34 -11.80
CA SER A 55 -12.84 5.12 -12.55
C SER A 55 -13.84 4.00 -12.27
N ARG A 56 -14.24 3.85 -11.01
CA ARG A 56 -15.28 2.89 -10.61
C ARG A 56 -16.63 3.23 -11.24
N LYS A 57 -17.04 4.50 -11.26
CA LYS A 57 -18.29 4.93 -11.90
C LYS A 57 -18.29 4.62 -13.40
N LEU A 58 -17.17 4.89 -14.09
CA LEU A 58 -17.02 4.56 -15.51
C LEU A 58 -17.08 3.06 -15.77
N GLU A 59 -16.46 2.25 -14.91
CA GLU A 59 -16.51 0.80 -15.04
C GLU A 59 -17.92 0.25 -14.76
N ILE A 60 -18.64 0.80 -13.78
CA ILE A 60 -20.05 0.45 -13.54
C ILE A 60 -20.89 0.76 -14.79
N GLN A 61 -20.70 1.91 -15.41
CA GLN A 61 -21.39 2.25 -16.66
C GLN A 61 -21.06 1.26 -17.78
N ARG A 62 -19.77 0.90 -17.95
CA ARG A 62 -19.34 -0.10 -18.94
C ARG A 62 -19.99 -1.46 -18.70
N LEU A 63 -20.07 -1.90 -17.43
CA LEU A 63 -20.75 -3.14 -17.06
C LEU A 63 -22.25 -3.07 -17.34
N ASP A 64 -22.90 -1.93 -17.08
CA ASP A 64 -24.30 -1.71 -17.43
C ASP A 64 -24.54 -1.77 -18.95
N ASP A 65 -23.62 -1.23 -19.74
CA ASP A 65 -23.68 -1.30 -21.21
C ASP A 65 -23.51 -2.74 -21.72
N LEU A 66 -22.56 -3.50 -21.16
CA LEU A 66 -22.38 -4.93 -21.46
C LEU A 66 -23.60 -5.76 -21.05
N TYR A 67 -24.20 -5.46 -19.89
CA TYR A 67 -25.41 -6.12 -19.44
C TYR A 67 -26.55 -5.93 -20.46
N ARG A 68 -26.75 -4.70 -20.97
CA ARG A 68 -27.76 -4.41 -22.00
C ARG A 68 -27.49 -5.12 -23.31
N LEU A 69 -26.21 -5.30 -23.69
CA LEU A 69 -25.83 -6.01 -24.90
C LEU A 69 -26.13 -7.51 -24.83
N VAL A 70 -25.85 -8.14 -23.68
CA VAL A 70 -26.00 -9.61 -23.50
C VAL A 70 -27.45 -10.00 -23.20
N ARG A 71 -28.26 -9.08 -22.64
CA ARG A 71 -29.62 -9.36 -22.17
C ARG A 71 -30.55 -10.01 -23.20
N PRO A 72 -30.61 -9.57 -24.48
CA PRO A 72 -31.49 -10.20 -25.47
C PRO A 72 -31.16 -11.68 -25.71
N MET A 73 -29.88 -12.05 -25.73
CA MET A 73 -29.44 -13.44 -25.91
C MET A 73 -29.90 -14.33 -24.74
N ALA A 74 -29.87 -13.79 -23.52
CA ALA A 74 -30.37 -14.49 -22.35
C ALA A 74 -31.91 -14.65 -22.38
N ASP A 75 -32.63 -13.63 -22.85
CA ASP A 75 -34.09 -13.68 -23.00
C ASP A 75 -34.53 -14.71 -24.06
N GLU A 76 -33.68 -14.97 -25.07
CA GLU A 76 -33.84 -16.05 -26.07
C GLU A 76 -33.50 -17.45 -25.53
N GLY A 77 -33.01 -17.55 -24.30
CA GLY A 77 -32.72 -18.82 -23.61
C GLY A 77 -31.27 -19.29 -23.69
N ASP A 78 -30.32 -18.45 -24.16
CA ASP A 78 -28.89 -18.81 -24.11
C ASP A 78 -28.38 -18.86 -22.66
N LEU A 79 -28.14 -20.08 -22.17
CA LEU A 79 -27.65 -20.33 -20.80
C LEU A 79 -26.26 -19.72 -20.53
N ASN A 80 -25.42 -19.54 -21.56
CA ASN A 80 -24.14 -18.86 -21.40
C ASN A 80 -24.34 -17.36 -21.19
N ALA A 81 -25.28 -16.75 -21.92
CA ALA A 81 -25.65 -15.36 -21.72
C ALA A 81 -26.26 -15.14 -20.33
N VAL A 82 -27.12 -16.05 -19.85
CA VAL A 82 -27.65 -16.01 -18.47
C VAL A 82 -26.51 -16.02 -17.44
N ARG A 83 -25.52 -16.89 -17.59
CA ARG A 83 -24.34 -16.92 -16.70
C ARG A 83 -23.55 -15.61 -16.75
N GLN A 84 -23.31 -15.08 -17.96
CA GLN A 84 -22.60 -13.80 -18.12
C GLN A 84 -23.34 -12.64 -17.44
N LEU A 85 -24.67 -12.60 -17.50
CA LEU A 85 -25.45 -11.57 -16.80
C LEU A 85 -25.30 -11.65 -15.27
N VAL A 86 -25.25 -12.87 -14.71
CA VAL A 86 -24.98 -13.06 -13.28
C VAL A 86 -23.58 -12.56 -12.94
N ASP A 87 -22.57 -12.94 -13.71
CA ASP A 87 -21.18 -12.51 -13.50
C ASP A 87 -21.03 -10.97 -13.59
N ILE A 88 -21.70 -10.34 -14.56
CA ILE A 88 -21.72 -8.87 -14.71
C ILE A 88 -22.41 -8.23 -13.50
N GLY A 89 -23.53 -8.78 -13.06
CA GLY A 89 -24.27 -8.32 -11.89
C GLY A 89 -23.45 -8.38 -10.60
N GLU A 90 -22.75 -9.49 -10.37
CA GLU A 90 -21.85 -9.66 -9.22
C GLU A 90 -20.69 -8.66 -9.24
N ARG A 91 -20.05 -8.47 -10.39
CA ARG A 91 -18.97 -7.47 -10.55
C ARG A 91 -19.46 -6.05 -10.30
N ARG A 92 -20.68 -5.74 -10.77
CA ARG A 92 -21.30 -4.43 -10.55
C ARG A 92 -21.62 -4.19 -9.07
N LEU A 93 -22.23 -5.17 -8.40
CA LEU A 93 -22.51 -5.08 -6.96
C LEU A 93 -21.22 -4.91 -6.16
N ARG A 94 -20.16 -5.63 -6.52
CA ARG A 94 -18.83 -5.50 -5.89
C ARG A 94 -18.27 -4.09 -6.01
N LEU A 95 -18.39 -3.46 -7.17
CA LEU A 95 -17.93 -2.08 -7.34
C LEU A 95 -18.78 -1.12 -6.50
N ILE A 96 -20.09 -1.32 -6.42
CA ILE A 96 -21.01 -0.47 -5.62
C ILE A 96 -20.73 -0.61 -4.11
N ASP A 97 -20.60 -1.84 -3.61
CA ASP A 97 -20.41 -2.14 -2.18
C ASP A 97 -18.98 -1.94 -1.70
N ALA A 98 -18.01 -1.77 -2.61
CA ALA A 98 -16.62 -1.57 -2.23
C ALA A 98 -16.47 -0.31 -1.34
N PRO A 99 -15.84 -0.43 -0.16
CA PRO A 99 -15.63 0.71 0.72
C PRO A 99 -14.81 1.78 0.01
N ARG A 100 -15.15 3.06 0.25
CA ARG A 100 -14.38 4.18 -0.29
C ARG A 100 -12.94 4.10 0.21
N LYS A 101 -11.97 4.24 -0.70
CA LYS A 101 -10.55 4.27 -0.34
C LYS A 101 -10.30 5.52 0.51
N ARG A 102 -9.80 5.33 1.74
CA ARG A 102 -9.34 6.43 2.59
C ARG A 102 -7.81 6.50 2.52
N GLY A 103 -7.28 7.55 1.90
CA GLY A 103 -5.84 7.79 1.78
C GLY A 103 -5.12 6.90 0.75
N LYS A 104 -3.79 6.83 0.85
CA LYS A 104 -2.90 6.14 -0.12
C LYS A 104 -2.63 4.66 0.20
N GLY A 105 -3.49 4.01 1.00
CA GLY A 105 -3.29 2.64 1.46
C GLY A 105 -2.41 2.51 2.71
N LEU A 106 -2.44 1.33 3.32
CA LEU A 106 -1.72 0.96 4.52
C LEU A 106 -0.22 0.84 4.28
N VAL A 107 0.22 0.33 3.12
CA VAL A 107 1.64 0.27 2.74
C VAL A 107 2.25 1.67 2.77
N ALA A 108 1.59 2.65 2.14
CA ALA A 108 2.09 4.01 2.13
C ALA A 108 2.17 4.62 3.53
N ALA A 109 1.26 4.25 4.44
CA ALA A 109 1.30 4.67 5.84
C ALA A 109 2.45 3.99 6.61
N TYR A 110 2.61 2.67 6.43
CA TYR A 110 3.69 1.89 7.00
C TYR A 110 5.07 2.44 6.60
N GLU A 111 5.30 2.76 5.32
CA GLU A 111 6.55 3.35 4.85
C GLU A 111 6.83 4.74 5.43
N ARG A 112 5.80 5.53 5.76
CA ARG A 112 6.00 6.80 6.47
C ARG A 112 6.47 6.55 7.90
N THR A 113 5.87 5.57 8.58
CA THR A 113 6.26 5.17 9.94
C THR A 113 7.70 4.68 9.97
N VAL A 114 8.08 3.72 9.11
CA VAL A 114 9.45 3.17 9.06
C VAL A 114 10.47 4.27 8.76
N ARG A 115 10.18 5.17 7.81
CA ARG A 115 11.07 6.31 7.52
C ARG A 115 11.26 7.23 8.71
N GLN A 116 10.21 7.47 9.50
CA GLN A 116 10.33 8.28 10.70
C GLN A 116 11.16 7.57 11.77
N LEU A 117 10.92 6.27 12.00
CA LEU A 117 11.68 5.49 12.98
C LEU A 117 13.18 5.41 12.65
N ARG A 118 13.52 5.27 11.35
CA ARG A 118 14.92 5.34 10.89
C ARG A 118 15.54 6.72 11.16
N LYS A 119 14.79 7.81 10.95
CA LYS A 119 15.25 9.17 11.28
C LYS A 119 15.46 9.36 12.77
N ASP A 120 14.62 8.73 13.59
CA ASP A 120 14.69 8.80 15.05
C ASP A 120 15.76 7.85 15.63
N GLY A 121 16.48 7.08 14.79
CA GLY A 121 17.50 6.13 15.21
C GLY A 121 16.94 4.88 15.92
N LEU A 122 15.65 4.59 15.76
CA LEU A 122 14.97 3.46 16.40
C LEU A 122 14.98 2.18 15.56
N VAL A 123 15.31 2.29 14.27
CA VAL A 123 15.35 1.19 13.31
C VAL A 123 16.61 1.31 12.47
N GLU A 124 17.39 0.24 12.43
CA GLU A 124 18.64 0.14 11.69
C GLU A 124 18.52 -0.86 10.53
N ASP A 125 19.60 -1.05 9.76
CA ASP A 125 19.63 -2.00 8.65
C ASP A 125 19.54 -3.46 9.14
N THR A 126 19.95 -3.73 10.39
CA THR A 126 19.79 -5.04 11.03
C THR A 126 18.33 -5.43 11.24
N ASP A 127 17.42 -4.46 11.27
CA ASP A 127 15.99 -4.68 11.48
C ASP A 127 15.23 -4.91 10.16
N ASP A 128 15.92 -4.97 9.00
CA ASP A 128 15.24 -4.99 7.70
C ASP A 128 14.28 -6.19 7.58
N ALA A 129 14.60 -7.36 8.16
CA ALA A 129 13.68 -8.50 8.17
C ALA A 129 12.33 -8.19 8.85
N ALA A 130 12.35 -7.46 9.98
CA ALA A 130 11.13 -7.04 10.67
C ALA A 130 10.36 -5.99 9.84
N VAL A 131 11.08 -5.06 9.22
CA VAL A 131 10.51 -4.06 8.31
C VAL A 131 9.84 -4.72 7.09
N GLN A 132 10.51 -5.68 6.45
CA GLN A 132 9.96 -6.41 5.31
C GLN A 132 8.73 -7.24 5.70
N SER A 133 8.74 -7.85 6.89
CA SER A 133 7.58 -8.61 7.38
C SER A 133 6.35 -7.70 7.51
N GLY A 134 6.51 -6.49 8.05
CA GLY A 134 5.43 -5.51 8.12
C GLY A 134 4.97 -5.01 6.74
N ARG A 135 5.90 -4.82 5.78
CA ARG A 135 5.58 -4.49 4.38
C ARG A 135 4.71 -5.55 3.73
N MET A 136 5.07 -6.82 3.89
CA MET A 136 4.33 -7.94 3.31
C MET A 136 2.90 -8.00 3.87
N ILE A 137 2.73 -7.83 5.19
CA ILE A 137 1.41 -7.81 5.82
C ILE A 137 0.59 -6.61 5.32
N ALA A 138 1.17 -5.40 5.32
CA ALA A 138 0.49 -4.20 4.85
C ALA A 138 0.07 -4.32 3.38
N ALA A 139 0.92 -4.89 2.52
CA ALA A 139 0.64 -5.13 1.11
C ALA A 139 -0.49 -6.15 0.92
N GLN A 140 -0.51 -7.22 1.72
CA GLN A 140 -1.58 -8.21 1.65
C GLN A 140 -2.93 -7.63 2.09
N ILE A 141 -2.95 -6.79 3.12
CA ILE A 141 -4.15 -6.08 3.57
C ILE A 141 -4.64 -5.12 2.48
N ASP A 142 -3.75 -4.28 1.93
CA ASP A 142 -4.11 -3.37 0.85
C ASP A 142 -4.63 -4.13 -0.38
N TYR A 143 -3.97 -5.22 -0.77
CA TYR A 143 -4.40 -6.05 -1.89
C TYR A 143 -5.81 -6.62 -1.65
N ALA A 144 -6.06 -7.19 -0.47
CA ALA A 144 -7.36 -7.78 -0.16
C ALA A 144 -8.46 -6.73 -0.09
N VAL A 145 -8.20 -5.55 0.49
CA VAL A 145 -9.17 -4.45 0.51
C VAL A 145 -9.48 -3.94 -0.90
N VAL A 146 -8.53 -4.01 -1.83
CA VAL A 146 -8.71 -3.56 -3.22
C VAL A 146 -9.38 -4.62 -4.09
N ASN A 147 -9.05 -5.90 -3.90
CA ASN A 147 -9.39 -6.97 -4.85
C ASN A 147 -10.26 -8.09 -4.28
N GLY A 148 -10.23 -8.28 -2.96
CA GLY A 148 -10.90 -9.40 -2.30
C GLY A 148 -12.39 -9.16 -2.08
N THR A 149 -13.11 -10.24 -1.76
CA THR A 149 -14.55 -10.19 -1.44
C THR A 149 -14.89 -10.93 -0.17
N GLY A 150 -15.90 -10.42 0.57
CA GLY A 150 -16.46 -11.06 1.76
C GLY A 150 -15.39 -11.64 2.69
N GLN A 151 -15.31 -12.97 2.74
CA GLN A 151 -14.38 -13.69 3.60
C GLN A 151 -12.90 -13.41 3.33
N GLU A 152 -12.49 -13.09 2.10
CA GLU A 152 -11.08 -12.80 1.78
C GLU A 152 -10.63 -11.49 2.44
N VAL A 153 -11.47 -10.46 2.40
CA VAL A 153 -11.23 -9.19 3.09
C VAL A 153 -11.22 -9.43 4.59
N THR A 154 -12.19 -10.17 5.13
CA THR A 154 -12.22 -10.52 6.55
C THR A 154 -10.95 -11.25 7.00
N LYS A 155 -10.48 -12.22 6.21
CA LYS A 155 -9.22 -12.96 6.45
C LYS A 155 -8.01 -12.04 6.47
N ALA A 156 -7.92 -11.12 5.52
CA ALA A 156 -6.82 -10.17 5.49
C ALA A 156 -6.85 -9.21 6.70
N LEU A 157 -8.03 -8.77 7.13
CA LEU A 157 -8.16 -7.92 8.32
C LEU A 157 -7.74 -8.64 9.61
N TYR A 158 -7.80 -9.98 9.67
CA TYR A 158 -7.20 -10.75 10.77
C TYR A 158 -5.67 -10.66 10.83
N LEU A 159 -5.00 -10.11 9.82
CA LEU A 159 -3.56 -9.83 9.88
C LEU A 159 -3.25 -8.53 10.63
N MET A 160 -4.25 -7.70 10.94
CA MET A 160 -4.04 -6.42 11.63
C MET A 160 -3.32 -6.56 12.99
N PRO A 161 -3.64 -7.54 13.85
CA PRO A 161 -2.88 -7.77 15.08
C PRO A 161 -1.41 -8.12 14.82
N HIS A 162 -1.11 -8.89 13.78
CA HIS A 162 0.28 -9.21 13.41
C HIS A 162 1.04 -7.97 12.93
N LEU A 163 0.39 -7.11 12.16
CA LEU A 163 0.98 -5.81 11.79
C LEU A 163 1.24 -4.94 13.02
N MET A 164 0.30 -4.90 13.96
CA MET A 164 0.46 -4.16 15.21
C MET A 164 1.61 -4.70 16.07
N ASN A 165 1.82 -6.02 16.08
CA ASN A 165 2.97 -6.63 16.76
C ASN A 165 4.29 -6.19 16.10
N VAL A 166 4.41 -6.27 14.78
CA VAL A 166 5.61 -5.78 14.06
C VAL A 166 5.87 -4.31 14.35
N LEU A 167 4.82 -3.47 14.32
CA LEU A 167 4.92 -2.06 14.68
C LEU A 167 5.33 -1.85 16.15
N GLY A 168 4.89 -2.72 17.06
CA GLY A 168 5.33 -2.74 18.44
C GLY A 168 6.82 -3.02 18.56
N GLU A 169 7.31 -4.10 17.95
CA GLU A 169 8.73 -4.48 17.96
C GLU A 169 9.63 -3.38 17.38
N LEU A 170 9.18 -2.69 16.33
CA LEU A 170 9.91 -1.57 15.72
C LEU A 170 9.85 -0.26 16.55
N GLY A 171 9.20 -0.25 17.72
CA GLY A 171 9.07 0.99 18.52
C GLY A 171 8.05 2.00 17.96
N ALA A 172 7.17 1.60 17.04
CA ALA A 172 6.20 2.50 16.42
C ALA A 172 5.04 2.86 17.35
N THR A 173 4.77 2.07 18.39
CA THR A 173 3.67 2.34 19.33
C THR A 173 4.13 3.17 20.53
N PRO A 174 3.25 3.98 21.16
CA PRO A 174 3.58 4.71 22.37
C PRO A 174 4.08 3.80 23.50
N GLU A 175 3.48 2.62 23.63
CA GLU A 175 3.87 1.63 24.63
C GLU A 175 5.26 1.06 24.36
N ALA A 176 5.57 0.67 23.12
CA ALA A 176 6.90 0.19 22.77
C ALA A 176 7.98 1.26 23.01
N ARG A 177 7.70 2.52 22.67
CA ARG A 177 8.61 3.63 22.99
C ARG A 177 8.82 3.82 24.50
N ARG A 178 7.80 3.59 25.33
CA ARG A 178 7.95 3.62 26.79
C ARG A 178 8.86 2.48 27.26
N ARG A 179 8.62 1.25 26.79
CA ARG A 179 9.46 0.09 27.13
C ARG A 179 10.92 0.28 26.73
N ILE A 180 11.19 0.83 25.54
CA ILE A 180 12.56 1.16 25.10
C ILE A 180 13.19 2.20 26.02
N LYS A 181 12.45 3.24 26.42
CA LYS A 181 12.94 4.26 27.36
C LYS A 181 13.18 3.71 28.76
N GLU A 182 12.32 2.81 29.24
CA GLU A 182 12.45 2.14 30.54
C GLU A 182 13.66 1.20 30.54
N ALA A 183 13.85 0.41 29.48
CA ALA A 183 15.02 -0.45 29.31
C ALA A 183 16.33 0.35 29.21
N ALA A 184 16.31 1.51 28.54
CA ALA A 184 17.43 2.46 28.51
C ALA A 184 17.67 3.17 29.88
N GLY A 185 16.69 3.10 30.79
CA GLY A 185 16.68 3.77 32.10
C GLY A 185 17.14 2.92 33.28
N GLU A 186 17.50 1.65 33.09
CA GLU A 186 18.09 0.80 34.12
C GLU A 186 19.54 0.42 33.82
N THR A 187 20.39 1.44 33.73
CA THR A 187 21.72 1.35 34.33
C THR A 187 21.70 2.25 35.57
N LYS A 188 20.94 1.87 36.60
CA LYS A 188 21.28 2.37 37.93
C LYS A 188 22.59 1.67 38.28
N GLU A 189 23.71 2.37 38.12
CA GLU A 189 24.95 1.98 38.79
C GLU A 189 24.60 1.79 40.27
N GLN A 190 24.47 0.53 40.69
CA GLN A 190 24.51 0.23 42.11
C GLN A 190 25.92 0.62 42.56
N PRO A 191 26.06 1.51 43.55
CA PRO A 191 27.39 1.88 44.01
C PRO A 191 28.09 0.62 44.48
N THR A 192 29.17 0.24 43.78
CA THR A 192 30.02 -0.89 44.16
C THR A 192 30.77 -0.59 45.47
N ASP A 193 30.78 0.67 45.91
CA ASP A 193 31.39 1.12 47.16
C ASP A 193 30.32 1.35 48.27
N PRO A 194 30.39 0.62 49.40
CA PRO A 194 29.54 0.82 50.57
C PRO A 194 29.50 2.26 51.12
N LEU A 195 30.57 3.05 50.94
CA LEU A 195 30.65 4.43 51.43
C LEU A 195 29.79 5.41 50.61
N GLU A 196 29.67 5.18 49.30
CA GLU A 196 28.84 6.00 48.41
C GLU A 196 27.35 5.77 48.69
N ALA A 197 26.96 4.50 48.90
CA ALA A 197 25.60 4.14 49.28
C ALA A 197 25.19 4.76 50.63
N PHE A 198 26.11 4.89 51.58
CA PHE A 198 25.84 5.50 52.88
C PHE A 198 25.64 7.02 52.80
N LYS A 199 26.44 7.72 51.96
CA LYS A 199 26.28 9.17 51.73
C LYS A 199 24.92 9.49 51.13
N LEU A 200 24.52 8.77 50.07
CA LEU A 200 23.21 8.91 49.43
C LEU A 200 22.04 8.76 50.44
N LYS A 201 22.15 7.80 51.36
CA LYS A 201 21.10 7.52 52.36
C LYS A 201 21.00 8.60 53.43
N ARG A 202 22.13 9.20 53.83
CA ARG A 202 22.17 10.24 54.87
C ARG A 202 21.67 11.59 54.37
N PHE A 203 22.00 11.97 53.13
CA PHE A 203 21.54 13.22 52.54
C PHE A 203 20.07 13.19 52.09
N SER A 204 19.48 12.02 51.84
CA SER A 204 18.03 11.91 51.59
C SER A 204 17.18 12.11 52.85
N THR A 205 17.73 11.82 54.04
CA THR A 205 17.00 11.98 55.31
C THR A 205 17.05 13.39 55.90
N GLU A 206 18.05 14.20 55.54
CA GLU A 206 18.17 15.59 56.01
C GLU A 206 17.37 16.60 55.17
N ALA A 207 16.87 16.21 53.99
CA ALA A 207 16.08 17.08 53.12
C ALA A 207 14.56 17.08 53.43
N THR A 208 14.12 16.28 54.42
CA THR A 208 12.70 16.16 54.84
C THR A 208 12.49 16.47 56.32
N ALA A 209 13.34 17.30 56.93
CA ALA A 209 13.16 17.85 58.27
C ALA A 209 13.03 19.37 58.23
#